data_AF-A0A140D9P7-F1
#
_entry.id   AF-A0A140D9P7-F1
#
_cell.length_a   1.000
_cell.length_b   1.000
_cell.length_c   1.000
_cell.angle_alpha   90.00
_cell.angle_beta   90.00
_cell.angle_gamma   90.00
#
_symmetry.space_group_name_H-M   'P 1'
#
loop_
_entity.id
_entity.type
_entity.pdbx_description
1 polymer ?
#
loop_
_entity_poly.entity_id
_entity_poly.type
_entity_poly.pdbx_seq_one_letter_code
_entity_poly.pdbx_strand_id
1 'polypeptide(L)'
;MSTQSRDETVMDVVVLGLKTWLAEVKWLTRSLAGRFEIGRLEKELDREYGILGRIAEAPRGRMEEKELCLKQIAFLREEIAHLKEELANDREARMRRVRGQDPAQSQGEEQ
;
A
#
# COMPACT_ATOMS: atom_id res chain seq x y z
N MET A 1 40.55 15.93 -31.27
CA MET A 1 39.12 16.23 -31.03
C MET A 1 38.53 15.02 -30.33
N SER A 2 38.42 15.05 -29.01
CA SER A 2 38.01 13.89 -28.20
C SER A 2 37.31 14.37 -26.94
N THR A 3 36.17 15.03 -27.13
CA THR A 3 35.26 15.46 -26.06
C THR A 3 33.95 14.65 -26.04
N GLN A 4 33.72 13.78 -27.03
CA GLN A 4 32.40 13.18 -27.28
C GLN A 4 32.02 12.04 -26.31
N SER A 5 32.97 11.29 -25.73
CA SER A 5 32.65 10.14 -24.85
C SER A 5 32.27 10.49 -23.41
N ARG A 6 32.58 11.70 -22.91
CA ARG A 6 32.24 12.09 -21.53
C ARG A 6 30.78 12.55 -21.40
N ASP A 7 30.26 13.25 -22.40
CA ASP A 7 28.89 13.78 -22.36
C ASP A 7 27.84 12.67 -22.42
N GLU A 8 28.08 11.60 -23.19
CA GLU A 8 27.21 10.42 -23.23
C GLU A 8 27.10 9.76 -21.84
N THR A 9 28.24 9.62 -21.14
CA THR A 9 28.27 9.01 -19.80
C THR A 9 27.52 9.86 -18.76
N VAL A 10 27.65 11.19 -18.80
CA VAL A 10 26.96 12.09 -17.85
C VAL A 10 25.47 12.11 -18.12
N MET A 11 25.05 12.18 -19.38
CA MET A 11 23.63 12.12 -19.75
C MET A 11 23.00 10.78 -19.38
N ASP A 12 23.71 9.67 -19.56
CA ASP A 12 23.25 8.34 -19.16
C ASP A 12 23.03 8.23 -17.66
N VAL A 13 23.93 8.80 -16.84
CA VAL A 13 23.79 8.84 -15.38
C VAL A 13 22.58 9.68 -14.97
N VAL A 14 22.35 10.83 -15.62
CA VAL A 14 21.18 11.69 -15.34
C VAL A 14 19.87 10.98 -15.71
N VAL A 15 19.83 10.34 -16.88
CA VAL A 15 18.65 9.58 -17.33
C VAL A 15 18.37 8.40 -16.40
N LEU A 16 19.40 7.70 -15.94
CA LEU A 16 19.27 6.62 -14.98
C LEU A 16 18.73 7.13 -13.62
N GLY A 17 19.27 8.25 -13.13
CA GLY A 17 18.78 8.91 -11.92
C GLY A 17 17.31 9.30 -12.01
N LEU A 18 16.91 9.88 -13.14
CA LEU A 18 15.51 10.27 -13.39
C LEU A 18 14.57 9.07 -13.46
N LYS A 19 14.96 7.99 -14.14
CA LYS A 19 14.16 6.75 -14.19
C LYS A 19 13.96 6.15 -12.81
N THR A 20 15.01 6.17 -11.99
CA THR A 20 14.96 5.67 -10.60
C THR A 20 14.05 6.54 -9.76
N TRP A 21 14.18 7.87 -9.87
CA TRP A 21 13.32 8.81 -9.19
C TRP A 21 11.83 8.65 -9.57
N LEU A 22 11.52 8.48 -10.86
CA LEU A 22 10.14 8.24 -11.32
C LEU A 22 9.55 6.94 -10.77
N ALA A 23 10.36 5.87 -10.72
CA ALA A 23 9.94 4.60 -10.12
C ALA A 23 9.60 4.78 -8.64
N GLU A 24 10.41 5.56 -7.92
CA GLU A 24 10.19 5.84 -6.49
C GLU A 24 8.97 6.74 -6.25
N VAL A 25 8.77 7.77 -7.07
CA VAL A 25 7.56 8.60 -7.00
C VAL A 25 6.30 7.77 -7.25
N LYS A 26 6.30 6.89 -8.26
CA LYS A 26 5.18 5.99 -8.55
C LYS A 26 4.88 5.05 -7.37
N TRP A 27 5.91 4.56 -6.70
CA TRP A 27 5.72 3.74 -5.51
C TRP A 27 5.15 4.54 -4.33
N LEU A 28 5.70 5.73 -4.08
CA LEU A 28 5.20 6.63 -3.03
C LEU A 28 3.73 6.95 -3.22
N THR A 29 3.31 7.31 -4.44
CA THR A 29 1.90 7.63 -4.71
C THR A 29 0.99 6.43 -4.47
N ARG A 30 1.40 5.21 -4.84
CA ARG A 30 0.66 3.98 -4.54
C ARG A 30 0.55 3.74 -3.03
N SER A 31 1.63 3.94 -2.28
CA SER A 31 1.62 3.81 -0.81
C SER A 31 0.69 4.84 -0.15
N LEU A 32 0.71 6.08 -0.62
CA LEU A 32 -0.19 7.14 -0.17
C LEU A 32 -1.65 6.82 -0.47
N ALA A 33 -1.96 6.31 -1.67
CA ALA A 33 -3.31 5.90 -2.05
C ALA A 33 -3.84 4.79 -1.13
N GLY A 34 -3.03 3.77 -0.84
CA GLY A 34 -3.41 2.69 0.08
C GLY A 34 -3.70 3.19 1.50
N ARG A 35 -2.89 4.12 2.02
CA ARG A 35 -3.15 4.75 3.33
C ARG A 35 -4.43 5.58 3.33
N PHE A 36 -4.71 6.29 2.24
CA PHE A 36 -5.93 7.06 2.12
C PHE A 36 -7.17 6.15 2.09
N GLU A 37 -7.08 5.03 1.38
CA GLU A 37 -8.14 4.03 1.34
C GLU A 37 -8.42 3.42 2.70
N ILE A 38 -7.37 3.05 3.45
CA ILE A 38 -7.50 2.58 4.84
C ILE A 38 -8.22 3.65 5.68
N GLY A 39 -7.80 4.92 5.60
CA GLY A 39 -8.43 6.00 6.36
C GLY A 39 -9.89 6.25 5.98
N ARG A 40 -10.27 6.01 4.71
CA ARG A 40 -11.67 6.04 4.27
C ARG A 40 -12.47 4.89 4.89
N LEU A 41 -11.94 3.68 4.87
CA LEU A 41 -12.59 2.51 5.45
C LEU A 41 -12.74 2.62 6.97
N GLU A 42 -11.74 3.16 7.67
CA GLU A 42 -11.80 3.44 9.11
C GLU A 42 -12.93 4.42 9.44
N LYS A 43 -13.12 5.48 8.63
CA LYS A 43 -14.24 6.41 8.79
C LYS A 43 -15.60 5.75 8.57
N GLU A 44 -15.71 4.85 7.59
CA GLU A 44 -16.94 4.09 7.37
C GLU A 44 -17.21 3.13 8.53
N LEU A 45 -16.16 2.50 9.07
CA LEU A 45 -16.27 1.62 10.24
C LEU A 45 -16.79 2.38 11.46
N ASP A 46 -16.26 3.58 11.74
CA ASP A 46 -16.75 4.44 12.82
C ASP A 46 -18.23 4.82 12.62
N ARG A 47 -18.63 5.09 11.37
CA ARG A 47 -20.02 5.40 11.02
C ARG A 47 -20.94 4.21 11.29
N GLU A 48 -20.54 2.99 10.93
CA GLU A 48 -21.31 1.78 11.20
C GLU A 48 -21.41 1.50 12.71
N TYR A 49 -20.33 1.69 13.49
CA TYR A 49 -20.43 1.62 14.95
C TYR A 49 -21.42 2.64 15.53
N GLY A 50 -21.46 3.86 14.98
CA GLY A 50 -22.45 4.86 15.35
C GLY A 50 -23.89 4.46 15.01
N ILE A 51 -24.10 3.81 13.86
CA ILE A 51 -25.40 3.25 13.47
C ILE A 51 -25.82 2.15 14.45
N LEU A 52 -24.91 1.22 14.75
CA LEU A 52 -25.14 0.13 15.68
C LEU A 52 -25.52 0.64 17.09
N GLY A 53 -24.84 1.68 17.57
CA GLY A 53 -25.17 2.34 18.83
C GLY A 53 -26.60 2.89 18.84
N ARG A 54 -27.01 3.60 17.78
CA ARG A 54 -28.39 4.10 17.65
C ARG A 54 -29.43 2.98 17.56
N ILE A 55 -29.10 1.84 16.93
CA ILE A 55 -29.97 0.66 16.91
C ILE A 55 -30.10 0.07 18.31
N ALA A 56 -29.01 0.05 19.09
CA ALA A 56 -29.02 -0.46 20.46
C ALA A 56 -29.89 0.39 21.41
N GLU A 57 -29.93 1.72 21.22
CA GLU A 57 -30.80 2.63 21.97
C GLU A 57 -32.30 2.43 21.67
N ALA A 58 -32.65 2.08 20.42
CA ALA A 58 -34.03 1.87 19.98
C ALA A 58 -34.19 0.57 19.16
N PRO A 59 -34.21 -0.61 19.81
CA PRO A 59 -34.07 -1.90 19.12
C PRO A 59 -35.34 -2.44 18.45
N ARG A 60 -36.53 -1.88 18.73
CA ARG A 60 -37.81 -2.42 18.26
C ARG A 60 -37.92 -2.36 16.74
N GLY A 61 -38.05 -3.53 16.10
CA GLY A 61 -38.27 -3.66 14.65
C GLY A 61 -37.03 -3.50 13.78
N ARG A 62 -35.82 -3.40 14.36
CA ARG A 62 -34.56 -3.10 13.63
C ARG A 62 -33.57 -4.26 13.62
N MET A 63 -34.05 -5.50 13.75
CA MET A 63 -33.19 -6.68 13.85
C MET A 63 -32.41 -6.95 12.56
N GLU A 64 -33.04 -6.79 11.40
CA GLU A 64 -32.40 -6.94 10.10
C GLU A 64 -31.33 -5.86 9.86
N GLU A 65 -31.64 -4.61 10.20
CA GLU A 65 -30.68 -3.50 10.13
C GLU A 65 -29.46 -3.74 11.04
N LYS A 66 -29.69 -4.28 12.25
CA LYS A 66 -28.61 -4.67 13.17
C LYS A 66 -27.71 -5.73 12.55
N GLU A 67 -28.30 -6.77 11.96
CA GLU A 67 -27.53 -7.86 11.35
C GLU A 67 -26.70 -7.38 10.16
N LEU A 68 -27.28 -6.53 9.30
CA LEU A 68 -26.56 -5.93 8.19
C LEU A 68 -25.37 -5.09 8.67
N CYS A 69 -25.59 -4.22 9.67
CA CYS A 69 -24.55 -3.38 10.24
C CYS A 69 -23.40 -4.22 10.84
N LEU A 70 -23.72 -5.32 11.53
CA LEU A 70 -22.70 -6.24 12.05
C LEU A 70 -21.88 -6.91 10.94
N LYS A 71 -22.51 -7.32 9.83
CA LYS A 71 -21.81 -7.87 8.66
C LYS A 71 -20.88 -6.84 8.02
N GLN A 72 -21.35 -5.59 7.88
CA GLN A 72 -20.55 -4.50 7.35
C GLN A 72 -19.34 -4.19 8.24
N ILE A 73 -19.53 -4.14 9.57
CA ILE A 73 -18.43 -3.97 10.53
C ILE A 73 -17.42 -5.10 10.41
N ALA A 74 -17.87 -6.36 10.33
CA ALA A 74 -16.98 -7.51 10.19
C ALA A 74 -16.14 -7.41 8.90
N PHE A 75 -16.80 -7.15 7.77
CA PHE A 75 -16.15 -6.97 6.48
C PHE A 75 -15.13 -5.82 6.50
N LEU A 76 -15.52 -4.64 6.99
CA LEU A 76 -14.64 -3.47 7.04
C LEU A 76 -13.40 -3.73 7.90
N ARG A 77 -13.53 -4.44 9.02
CA ARG A 77 -12.39 -4.80 9.87
C ARG A 77 -11.43 -5.75 9.19
N GLU A 78 -11.95 -6.77 8.51
CA GLU A 78 -11.14 -7.72 7.73
C GLU A 78 -10.40 -7.01 6.60
N GLU A 79 -11.11 -6.18 5.83
CA GLU A 79 -10.53 -5.44 4.70
C GLU A 79 -9.45 -4.45 5.14
N ILE A 80 -9.68 -3.70 6.22
CA ILE A 80 -8.68 -2.79 6.80
C ILE A 80 -7.45 -3.57 7.25
N ALA A 81 -7.62 -4.74 7.89
CA ALA A 81 -6.51 -5.57 8.33
C ALA A 81 -5.70 -6.09 7.14
N HIS A 82 -6.38 -6.59 6.11
CA HIS A 82 -5.77 -7.06 4.86
C HIS A 82 -4.95 -5.94 4.18
N LEU A 83 -5.52 -4.75 3.99
CA LEU A 83 -4.82 -3.63 3.37
C LEU A 83 -3.63 -3.13 4.20
N LYS A 84 -3.73 -3.15 5.54
CA LYS A 84 -2.60 -2.82 6.42
C LYS A 84 -1.47 -3.83 6.28
N GLU A 85 -1.80 -5.12 6.18
CA GLU A 85 -0.83 -6.19 5.97
C GLU A 85 -0.17 -6.08 4.60
N GLU A 86 -0.94 -5.88 3.52
CA GLU A 86 -0.38 -5.66 2.17
C GLU A 86 0.59 -4.48 2.13
N LEU A 87 0.24 -3.36 2.78
CA LEU A 87 1.09 -2.17 2.82
C LEU A 87 2.37 -2.39 3.64
N ALA A 88 2.32 -3.23 4.69
CA ALA A 88 3.49 -3.63 5.47
C ALA A 88 4.40 -4.58 4.67
N ASN A 89 3.81 -5.57 3.99
CA ASN A 89 4.52 -6.54 3.17
C ASN A 89 5.20 -5.88 1.96
N ASP A 90 4.53 -4.93 1.29
CA ASP A 90 5.11 -4.16 0.19
C ASP A 90 6.33 -3.35 0.66
N ARG A 91 6.24 -2.75 1.87
CA ARG A 91 7.37 -2.06 2.50
C ARG A 91 8.53 -3.02 2.80
N GLU A 92 8.25 -4.20 3.35
CA GLU A 92 9.28 -5.18 3.69
C GLU A 92 9.96 -5.75 2.44
N ALA A 93 9.19 -6.13 1.42
CA ALA A 93 9.70 -6.60 0.14
C ALA A 93 10.65 -5.58 -0.50
N ARG A 94 10.31 -4.28 -0.42
CA ARG A 94 11.18 -3.20 -0.88
C ARG A 94 12.47 -3.11 -0.05
N MET A 95 12.37 -3.14 1.27
CA MET A 95 13.54 -3.09 2.15
C MET A 95 14.49 -4.28 1.93
N ARG A 96 13.98 -5.46 1.60
CA ARG A 96 14.79 -6.64 1.23
C ARG A 96 15.59 -6.42 -0.06
N ARG A 97 14.96 -5.87 -1.11
CA ARG A 97 15.65 -5.51 -2.36
C ARG A 97 16.76 -4.48 -2.15
N VAL A 98 16.50 -3.45 -1.34
CA VAL A 98 17.50 -2.42 -1.01
C VAL A 98 18.67 -3.00 -0.20
N ARG A 99 18.42 -3.98 0.67
CA ARG A 99 19.45 -4.65 1.47
C ARG A 99 20.29 -5.66 0.67
N GLY A 100 20.05 -5.83 -0.63
CA GLY A 100 20.79 -6.79 -1.47
C GLY A 100 20.53 -8.26 -1.11
N GLN A 101 19.44 -8.55 -0.38
CA GLN A 101 19.05 -9.92 -0.03
C GLN A 101 18.07 -10.49 -1.07
N ASP A 102 18.42 -10.37 -2.35
CA ASP A 102 17.69 -11.03 -3.42
C ASP A 102 18.36 -12.41 -3.65
N PRO A 103 17.73 -13.54 -3.25
CA PRO A 103 18.30 -14.86 -3.48
C PRO A 103 18.49 -15.18 -4.98
N ALA A 104 17.84 -14.41 -5.86
CA ALA A 104 17.93 -14.56 -7.31
C ALA A 104 19.28 -14.15 -7.93
N GLN A 105 20.18 -13.48 -7.21
CA GLN A 105 21.51 -13.12 -7.72
C GLN A 105 22.63 -14.11 -7.34
N SER A 106 22.31 -15.20 -6.64
CA SER A 106 23.30 -16.19 -6.17
C SER A 106 23.53 -17.38 -7.12
N GLN A 107 22.93 -17.37 -8.32
CA GLN A 107 23.08 -18.44 -9.34
C GLN A 107 23.60 -17.86 -10.66
N GLY A 108 24.81 -17.28 -10.62
CA GLY A 108 25.41 -16.67 -11.82
C GLY A 108 26.95 -16.66 -11.84
N GLU A 109 27.62 -17.48 -11.03
CA GLU A 109 29.08 -17.59 -11.02
C GLU A 109 29.53 -19.07 -10.93
N GLU A 110 29.11 -19.91 -11.88
CA GLU A 110 29.87 -21.12 -12.22
C GLU A 110 29.79 -21.37 -13.73
N GLN A 111 30.81 -20.89 -14.44
CA GLN A 111 31.30 -21.45 -15.71
C GLN A 111 32.71 -20.95 -16.01
#